data_AF-K2DAL5-F1
#
_entry.id   AF-K2DAL5-F1
#
_cell.length_a   1.000
_cell.length_b   1.000
_cell.length_c   1.000
_cell.angle_alpha   90.00
_cell.angle_beta   90.00
_cell.angle_gamma   90.00
#
_symmetry.space_group_name_H-M   'P 1'
#
loop_
_entity.id
_entity.type
_entity.pdbx_description
1 polymer ?
#
loop_
_entity_poly.entity_id
_entity_poly.type
_entity_poly.pdbx_seq_one_letter_code
_entity_poly.pdbx_strand_id
1 'polypeptide(L)'
;MIVGAFAEYLKEFDDDIPTNVLLFGWLKARLSQKPECHITKVIHEEISLTSDDDCNITFAGKSKTGIQLLESLYNFADSYEQQKFTRWVHSLKASDFKSFIK
;
A
#
# COMPACT_ATOMS: atom_id res chain seq x y z
N MET A 1 -0.15 -10.61 11.58
CA MET A 1 -1.30 -9.80 11.11
C MET A 1 -0.98 -9.25 9.72
N ILE A 2 -1.94 -9.22 8.79
CA ILE A 2 -1.69 -8.88 7.38
C ILE A 2 -1.15 -7.46 7.21
N VAL A 3 -1.74 -6.48 7.91
CA VAL A 3 -1.24 -5.09 7.94
C VAL A 3 0.21 -5.01 8.42
N GLY A 4 0.58 -5.80 9.44
CA GLY A 4 1.97 -5.86 9.92
C GLY A 4 2.94 -6.39 8.87
N ALA A 5 2.56 -7.41 8.09
CA ALA A 5 3.40 -7.90 7.00
C ALA A 5 3.54 -6.91 5.85
N PHE A 6 2.50 -6.09 5.60
CA PHE A 6 2.61 -4.98 4.66
C PHE A 6 3.52 -3.87 5.21
N ALA A 7 3.41 -3.53 6.49
CA ALA A 7 4.28 -2.56 7.14
C ALA A 7 5.76 -2.97 7.09
N GLU A 8 6.08 -4.25 7.31
CA GLU A 8 7.46 -4.74 7.16
C GLU A 8 7.97 -4.60 5.73
N TYR A 9 7.13 -4.90 4.73
CA TYR A 9 7.49 -4.70 3.34
C TYR A 9 7.77 -3.24 2.99
N LEU A 10 7.02 -2.28 3.55
CA LEU A 10 7.24 -0.86 3.30
C LEU A 10 8.62 -0.37 3.76
N LYS A 11 9.25 -1.03 4.73
CA LYS A 11 10.59 -0.65 5.23
C LYS A 11 11.72 -0.93 4.22
N GLU A 12 11.44 -1.71 3.19
CA GLU A 12 12.41 -2.06 2.13
C GLU A 12 12.53 -0.97 1.05
N PHE A 13 11.67 0.06 1.10
CA PHE A 13 11.58 1.10 0.08
C PHE A 13 11.85 2.49 0.65
N ASP A 14 12.34 3.36 -0.23
CA ASP A 14 12.54 4.77 0.06
C ASP A 14 11.20 5.52 0.20
N ASP A 15 11.20 6.61 0.97
CA ASP A 15 9.99 7.39 1.30
C ASP A 15 9.40 8.14 0.08
N ASP A 16 10.12 8.21 -1.04
CA ASP A 16 9.72 8.88 -2.29
C ASP A 16 8.70 8.07 -3.12
N ILE A 17 8.61 6.76 -2.91
CA ILE A 17 7.65 5.92 -3.61
C ILE A 17 6.27 6.02 -2.95
N PRO A 18 5.20 6.34 -3.71
CA PRO A 18 3.85 6.39 -3.15
C PRO A 18 3.41 5.04 -2.56
N THR A 19 2.89 5.07 -1.33
CA THR A 19 2.54 3.86 -0.56
C THR A 19 1.43 3.05 -1.24
N ASN A 20 0.51 3.72 -1.96
CA ASN A 20 -0.54 3.06 -2.74
C ASN A 20 0.01 2.24 -3.92
N VAL A 21 1.09 2.70 -4.56
CA VAL A 21 1.80 1.96 -5.62
C VAL A 21 2.46 0.72 -5.01
N LEU A 22 3.08 0.87 -3.83
CA LEU A 22 3.67 -0.24 -3.10
C LEU A 22 2.61 -1.26 -2.65
N LEU A 23 1.45 -0.82 -2.16
CA LEU A 23 0.32 -1.69 -1.82
C LEU A 23 -0.15 -2.48 -3.04
N PHE A 24 -0.32 -1.81 -4.19
CA PHE A 24 -0.73 -2.46 -5.43
C PHE A 24 0.27 -3.54 -5.86
N GLY A 25 1.56 -3.20 -5.91
CA GLY A 25 2.62 -4.14 -6.25
C GLY A 25 2.66 -5.34 -5.30
N TRP A 26 2.55 -5.08 -3.99
CA TRP A 26 2.60 -6.09 -2.94
C TRP A 26 1.46 -7.10 -3.00
N LEU A 27 0.22 -6.62 -3.20
CA LEU A 27 -0.96 -7.47 -3.36
C LEU A 27 -0.91 -8.24 -4.68
N LYS A 28 -0.57 -7.58 -5.79
CA LYS A 28 -0.45 -8.21 -7.11
C LYS A 28 0.57 -9.34 -7.11
N ALA A 29 1.75 -9.11 -6.51
CA ALA A 29 2.79 -10.13 -6.38
C ALA A 29 2.29 -11.36 -5.59
N ARG A 30 1.60 -11.14 -4.47
CA ARG A 30 1.05 -12.22 -3.64
C ARG A 30 -0.05 -13.02 -4.33
N LEU A 31 -0.93 -12.34 -5.07
CA LEU A 31 -2.00 -13.00 -5.83
C LEU A 31 -1.47 -13.76 -7.06
N SER A 32 -0.31 -13.37 -7.60
CA SER A 32 0.32 -14.02 -8.74
C SER A 32 1.10 -15.30 -8.37
N GLN A 33 1.43 -15.47 -7.09
CA GLN A 33 2.18 -16.61 -6.59
C GLN A 33 1.26 -17.59 -5.86
N LYS A 34 1.67 -18.87 -5.79
CA LYS A 34 0.93 -19.87 -5.01
C LYS A 34 0.99 -19.49 -3.52
N PRO A 35 -0.10 -19.62 -2.75
CA PRO A 35 -0.08 -19.25 -1.34
C PRO A 35 0.78 -20.21 -0.51
N GLU A 36 1.92 -19.72 0.00
CA GLU A 36 2.89 -20.49 0.77
C GLU A 36 2.64 -20.41 2.28
N CYS A 37 2.20 -19.26 2.77
CA CYS A 37 1.99 -18.99 4.20
C CYS A 37 0.54 -18.61 4.52
N HIS A 38 0.20 -18.52 5.80
CA HIS A 38 -1.15 -18.17 6.24
C HIS A 38 -1.61 -16.80 5.71
N ILE A 39 -0.72 -15.81 5.66
CA ILE A 39 -1.05 -14.47 5.13
C ILE A 39 -1.44 -14.54 3.66
N THR A 40 -0.63 -15.22 2.83
CA THR A 40 -0.94 -15.38 1.40
C THR A 40 -2.20 -16.22 1.18
N LYS A 41 -2.46 -17.23 2.03
CA LYS A 41 -3.71 -18.00 1.97
C LYS A 41 -4.92 -17.10 2.20
N VAL A 42 -4.91 -16.29 3.27
CA VAL A 42 -6.01 -15.36 3.55
C VAL A 42 -6.18 -14.34 2.41
N ILE A 43 -5.09 -13.78 1.88
CA ILE A 43 -5.16 -12.86 0.73
C ILE A 43 -5.81 -13.54 -0.49
N HIS A 44 -5.42 -14.78 -0.80
CA HIS A 44 -6.02 -15.54 -1.90
C HIS A 44 -7.49 -15.88 -1.67
N GLU A 45 -7.90 -16.20 -0.45
CA GLU A 45 -9.29 -16.53 -0.13
C GLU A 45 -10.20 -15.30 -0.09
N GLU A 46 -9.68 -14.15 0.33
CA GLU A 46 -10.48 -12.95 0.63
C GLU A 46 -10.42 -11.86 -0.44
N ILE A 47 -9.38 -11.86 -1.29
CA ILE A 47 -9.12 -10.79 -2.26
C ILE A 47 -9.00 -11.39 -3.67
N SER A 48 -9.57 -10.69 -4.65
CA SER A 48 -9.44 -10.98 -6.08
C SER A 48 -8.95 -9.76 -6.85
N LEU A 49 -8.28 -10.02 -7.97
CA LEU A 49 -7.96 -9.01 -8.97
C LEU A 49 -9.15 -8.84 -9.93
N THR A 50 -9.57 -7.62 -10.16
CA THR A 50 -10.67 -7.28 -11.07
C THR A 50 -10.19 -6.27 -12.10
N SER A 51 -10.80 -6.26 -13.28
CA SER A 51 -10.58 -5.24 -14.30
C SER A 51 -11.90 -4.54 -14.62
N ASP A 52 -11.88 -3.23 -14.77
CA ASP A 52 -13.03 -2.48 -15.29
C ASP A 52 -13.06 -2.50 -16.83
N ASP A 53 -14.07 -1.86 -17.41
CA ASP A 53 -14.28 -1.76 -18.86
C ASP A 53 -13.13 -1.00 -19.57
N ASP A 54 -12.41 -0.15 -18.83
CA ASP A 54 -11.25 0.61 -19.30
C ASP A 54 -9.92 -0.16 -19.11
N CYS A 55 -9.99 -1.46 -18.77
CA CYS A 55 -8.85 -2.33 -18.47
C CYS A 55 -8.01 -1.88 -17.26
N ASN A 56 -8.53 -1.03 -16.38
CA ASN A 56 -7.87 -0.71 -15.12
C ASN A 56 -8.00 -1.86 -14.14
N ILE A 57 -6.87 -2.27 -13.59
CA ILE A 57 -6.79 -3.37 -12.65
C ILE A 57 -6.98 -2.84 -11.23
N THR A 58 -7.94 -3.41 -10.51
CA THR A 58 -8.28 -3.09 -9.12
C THR A 58 -8.35 -4.36 -8.27
N PHE A 59 -8.48 -4.19 -6.95
CA PHE A 59 -8.73 -5.31 -6.03
C PHE A 59 -10.16 -5.25 -5.52
N ALA A 60 -10.80 -6.42 -5.46
CA ALA A 60 -12.12 -6.58 -4.88
C ALA A 60 -12.10 -7.61 -3.75
N GLY A 61 -12.86 -7.34 -2.68
CA GLY A 61 -13.06 -8.30 -1.60
C GLY A 61 -14.08 -9.36 -2.01
N LYS A 62 -13.74 -10.63 -1.81
CA LYS A 62 -14.61 -11.79 -2.11
C LYS A 62 -15.71 -11.98 -1.09
N SER A 63 -15.53 -11.44 0.10
CA SER A 63 -16.47 -11.54 1.22
C SER A 63 -16.52 -10.21 1.99
N LYS A 64 -17.42 -10.10 2.98
CA LYS A 64 -17.47 -8.95 3.88
C LYS A 64 -16.16 -8.75 4.64
N THR A 65 -15.52 -9.83 5.09
CA THR A 65 -14.21 -9.75 5.76
C THR A 65 -13.10 -9.36 4.79
N GLY A 66 -13.17 -9.81 3.54
CA GLY A 66 -12.24 -9.39 2.48
C GLY A 66 -12.36 -7.91 2.11
N ILE A 67 -13.57 -7.38 2.04
CA ILE A 67 -13.80 -5.93 1.85
C ILE A 67 -13.18 -5.14 3.01
N GLN A 68 -13.48 -5.54 4.24
CA GLN A 68 -12.94 -4.87 5.43
C GLN A 68 -11.41 -4.98 5.53
N LEU A 69 -10.83 -6.09 5.06
CA LEU A 69 -9.38 -6.26 4.95
C LEU A 69 -8.78 -5.28 3.94
N LEU A 70 -9.38 -5.14 2.75
CA LEU A 70 -8.93 -4.18 1.74
C LEU A 70 -9.03 -2.74 2.26
N GLU A 71 -10.16 -2.35 2.85
CA GLU A 71 -10.33 -1.04 3.48
C GLU A 71 -9.25 -0.77 4.53
N SER A 72 -8.95 -1.77 5.38
CA SER A 72 -7.91 -1.65 6.39
C SER A 72 -6.51 -1.46 5.78
N LEU A 73 -6.21 -2.13 4.66
CA LEU A 73 -4.94 -1.98 3.94
C LEU A 73 -4.82 -0.62 3.27
N TYR A 74 -5.89 -0.12 2.64
CA TYR A 74 -5.92 1.22 2.04
C TYR A 74 -5.78 2.31 3.10
N ASN A 75 -6.57 2.24 4.17
CA ASN A 75 -6.49 3.21 5.29
C ASN A 75 -5.10 3.22 5.94
N PHE A 76 -4.47 2.05 6.06
CA PHE A 76 -3.10 1.96 6.56
C PHE A 76 -2.10 2.58 5.58
N ALA A 77 -2.23 2.32 4.28
CA ALA A 77 -1.36 2.90 3.25
C ALA A 77 -1.45 4.44 3.25
N ASP A 78 -2.66 5.00 3.33
CA ASP A 78 -2.88 6.44 3.41
C ASP A 78 -2.29 7.03 4.69
N SER A 79 -2.48 6.36 5.83
CA SER A 79 -1.90 6.80 7.11
C SER A 79 -0.37 6.80 7.08
N TYR A 80 0.24 5.79 6.43
CA TYR A 80 1.68 5.71 6.26
C TYR A 80 2.21 6.81 5.34
N GLU A 81 1.49 7.11 4.25
CA GLU A 81 1.83 8.21 3.33
C GLU A 81 1.80 9.56 4.06
N GLN A 82 0.77 9.81 4.86
CA GLN A 82 0.68 11.00 5.70
C GLN A 82 1.85 11.09 6.67
N GLN A 83 2.25 9.97 7.28
CA GLN A 83 3.40 9.93 8.17
C GLN A 83 4.71 10.28 7.43
N LYS A 84 4.94 9.75 6.22
CA LYS A 84 6.10 10.11 5.38
C LYS A 84 6.11 11.61 5.10
N PHE A 85 4.97 12.14 4.67
CA PHE A 85 4.82 13.57 4.40
C PHE A 85 5.11 14.43 5.64
N THR A 86 4.59 14.04 6.81
CA THR A 86 4.85 14.71 8.08
C THR A 86 6.35 14.69 8.43
N ARG A 87 7.04 13.55 8.28
CA ARG A 87 8.50 13.46 8.48
C ARG A 87 9.25 14.42 7.55
N TRP A 88 8.87 14.43 6.26
CA TRP A 88 9.45 15.33 5.28
C TRP A 88 9.26 16.79 5.68
N VAL A 89 8.02 17.23 5.96
CA VAL A 89 7.73 18.61 6.40
C VAL A 89 8.55 19.01 7.61
N HIS A 90 8.67 18.15 8.62
CA HIS A 90 9.44 18.45 9.83
C HIS A 90 10.96 18.46 9.63
N SER A 91 11.46 17.85 8.56
CA SER A 91 12.88 17.89 8.21
C SER A 91 13.27 19.18 7.47
N LEU A 92 12.30 19.93 6.93
CA LEU A 92 12.54 21.16 6.19
C LEU A 92 12.93 22.32 7.13
N LYS A 93 13.88 23.13 6.67
CA LYS A 93 14.30 24.39 7.30
C LYS A 93 13.90 25.56 6.41
N ALA A 94 13.71 26.74 7.01
CA ALA A 94 13.42 27.97 6.27
C ALA A 94 14.47 28.31 5.20
N SER A 95 15.73 27.90 5.40
CA SER A 95 16.81 28.04 4.42
C SER A 95 16.56 27.27 3.13
N ASP A 96 15.86 26.14 3.21
CA ASP A 96 15.65 25.23 2.08
C ASP A 96 14.70 25.85 1.05
N PHE A 97 13.87 26.82 1.46
CA PHE A 97 12.98 27.56 0.56
C PHE A 97 13.70 28.62 -0.29
N LYS A 98 14.91 29.04 0.10
CA LYS A 98 15.66 30.08 -0.65
C LYS A 98 16.19 29.58 -1.99
N SER A 99 16.36 28.27 -2.16
CA SER A 99 16.80 27.68 -3.44
C SER A 99 15.69 27.60 -4.49
N PHE A 100 14.42 27.83 -4.11
CA PHE A 100 13.27 27.77 -5.01
C PHE A 100 12.86 29.11 -5.62
N ILE A 101 13.44 30.22 -5.15
CA ILE A 101 13.24 31.55 -5.72
C ILE A 101 14.42 31.84 -6.63
N LYS A 102 14.29 31.47 -7.90
CA LYS A 102 15.18 31.88 -9.00
C LYS A 102 14.35 32.40 -10.16
#